data_AF-A0A7J2R3T9-F1
#
_entry.id   AF-A0A7J2R3T9-F1
#
_cell.length_a   1.000
_cell.length_b   1.000
_cell.length_c   1.000
_cell.angle_alpha   90.00
_cell.angle_beta   90.00
_cell.angle_gamma   90.00
#
_symmetry.space_group_name_H-M   'P 1'
#
loop_
_entity.id
_entity.type
_entity.pdbx_description
1 polymer ?
#
loop_
_entity_poly.entity_id
_entity_poly.type
_entity_poly.pdbx_seq_one_letter_code
_entity_poly.pdbx_strand_id
1 'polypeptide(L)' 'MIVNISNISVILNVGDRICQIIIRKCIDFEFEEVKELSDSDRGLNGLGSTGK' A
#
# COMPACT_ATOMS: atom_id res chain seq x y z
N MET A 1 1.58 -8.70 10.58
CA MET A 1 0.58 -8.39 11.61
C MET A 1 -0.74 -8.98 11.15
N ILE A 2 -1.44 -9.71 12.03
CA ILE A 2 -2.78 -10.25 11.75
C ILE A 2 -3.78 -9.40 12.54
N VAL A 3 -4.87 -8.99 11.89
CA VAL A 3 -5.95 -8.23 12.52
C VAL A 3 -7.26 -8.95 12.25
N ASN A 4 -7.96 -9.34 13.30
CA ASN A 4 -9.34 -9.83 13.21
C ASN A 4 -10.29 -8.65 13.32
N ILE A 5 -10.97 -8.30 12.22
CA ILE A 5 -11.96 -7.21 12.16
C ILE A 5 -13.40 -7.68 12.36
N SER A 6 -13.60 -8.96 12.70
CA SER A 6 -14.93 -9.53 12.94
C SER A 6 -15.35 -9.41 14.40
N ASN A 7 -16.66 -9.54 14.65
CA ASN A 7 -17.23 -9.55 16.01
C ASN A 7 -17.19 -10.94 16.66
N ILE A 8 -16.45 -11.89 16.10
CA ILE A 8 -16.36 -13.26 16.61
C ILE A 8 -14.89 -13.68 16.78
N SER A 9 -14.67 -14.60 17.72
CA SER A 9 -13.33 -15.13 17.99
C SER A 9 -12.86 -16.05 16.87
N VAL A 10 -11.58 -15.95 16.51
CA VAL A 10 -10.90 -16.82 15.54
C VAL A 10 -9.74 -17.49 16.25
N ILE A 11 -9.65 -18.83 16.14
CA ILE A 11 -8.58 -19.64 16.71
C ILE A 11 -7.59 -19.97 15.59
N LEU A 12 -6.31 -19.71 15.82
CA LEU A 12 -5.22 -20.10 14.93
C LEU A 12 -4.46 -21.26 15.54
N ASN A 13 -4.19 -22.27 14.73
CA ASN A 13 -3.49 -23.48 15.15
C ASN A 13 -2.09 -23.52 14.54
N VAL A 14 -1.23 -24.33 15.15
CA VAL A 14 0.10 -24.61 14.61
C VAL A 14 -0.06 -25.28 13.25
N GLY A 15 0.52 -24.66 12.21
CA GLY A 15 0.46 -25.14 10.83
C GLY A 15 -0.54 -24.40 9.94
N ASP A 16 -1.37 -23.52 10.49
CA ASP A 16 -2.32 -22.74 9.68
C ASP A 16 -1.58 -21.78 8.74
N ARG A 17 -2.00 -21.78 7.47
CA ARG A 17 -1.52 -20.83 6.46
C ARG A 17 -2.31 -19.53 6.56
N ILE A 18 -1.77 -18.56 7.27
CA ILE A 18 -2.49 -17.33 7.68
C ILE A 18 -2.05 -16.05 6.94
N CYS A 19 -1.03 -16.14 6.09
CA CYS A 19 -0.49 -15.06 5.26
C CYS A 19 0.25 -15.65 4.05
N GLN A 20 0.65 -14.80 3.11
CA GLN A 20 1.49 -15.16 1.97
C GLN A 20 2.62 -14.15 1.78
N ILE A 21 3.72 -14.58 1.17
CA ILE A 21 4.88 -13.74 0.87
C ILE A 21 4.87 -13.42 -0.62
N ILE A 22 5.17 -12.16 -0.96
CA ILE A 22 5.41 -11.73 -2.34
C ILE A 22 6.77 -11.04 -2.37
N ILE A 23 7.65 -11.48 -3.28
CA ILE A 23 8.95 -10.85 -3.50
C ILE A 23 8.79 -9.79 -4.58
N ARG A 24 9.23 -8.56 -4.31
CA ARG A 24 9.19 -7.44 -5.26
C ARG A 24 10.52 -6.70 -5.25
N LYS A 25 10.87 -6.08 -6.39
CA LYS A 25 12.04 -5.21 -6.51
C LYS A 25 11.81 -3.95 -5.68
N CYS A 26 12.74 -3.66 -4.75
CA CYS A 26 12.87 -2.35 -4.13
C CYS A 26 13.88 -1.55 -4.95
N ILE A 27 13.56 -0.28 -5.24
CA ILE A 27 14.45 0.61 -5.99
C ILE A 27 15.02 1.60 -4.99
N ASP A 28 16.35 1.67 -4.94
CA ASP A 28 17.05 2.71 -4.20
C ASP A 28 17.01 4.01 -5.00
N PHE A 29 16.78 5.13 -4.33
CA PHE A 29 16.75 6.44 -4.96
C PHE A 29 17.24 7.52 -4.00
N GLU A 30 17.74 8.60 -4.57
CA GLU A 30 18.15 9.80 -3.84
C GLU A 30 17.11 10.89 -4.07
N PHE A 31 16.77 11.65 -3.03
CA PHE A 31 15.87 12.78 -3.16
C PHE A 31 16.65 13.98 -3.72
N GLU A 32 16.13 14.58 -4.80
CA GLU A 32 16.62 15.85 -5.35
C GLU A 32 15.63 16.95 -4.95
N GLU A 33 16.12 17.98 -4.24
CA GLU A 33 15.32 19.12 -3.83
C GLU A 33 15.17 20.11 -4.99
N VAL A 34 13.92 20.43 -5.36
CA VAL A 34 13.58 21.39 -6.42
C VAL A 34 12.54 22.39 -5.92
N LYS A 35 12.53 23.59 -6.50
CA LYS A 35 11.55 24.63 -6.13
C LYS A 35 10.13 24.27 -6.56
N GLU A 36 9.98 23.68 -7.74
CA GLU A 36 8.69 23.34 -8.34
C GLU A 36 8.83 22.03 -9.15
N LEU A 37 7.77 21.22 -9.18
CA LEU A 37 7.68 20.01 -10.01
C LEU A 37 7.14 20.38 -11.40
N SER A 38 7.44 19.55 -12.41
CA SER A 38 6.84 19.71 -13.74
C SER A 38 5.34 19.40 -13.74
N ASP A 39 4.58 20.10 -14.60
CA ASP A 39 3.17 19.82 -14.80
C ASP A 39 2.92 18.40 -15.34
N SER A 40 1.72 17.88 -15.08
CA SER A 40 1.22 16.63 -15.67
C SER A 40 -0.29 16.72 -15.89
N ASP A 41 -0.83 15.93 -16.82
CA ASP A 41 -2.28 15.86 -17.09
C ASP A 41 -3.09 15.53 -15.82
N ARG A 42 -2.49 14.79 -14.89
CA ARG A 42 -3.12 14.46 -13.60
C ARG A 42 -3.02 15.62 -12.60
N GLY A 43 -1.91 16.35 -12.58
CA GLY A 43 -1.66 17.44 -11.63
C GLY A 43 -1.87 17.01 -10.17
N LEU A 44 -2.54 17.87 -9.39
CA LEU A 44 -2.83 17.66 -7.97
C LEU A 44 -4.03 16.72 -7.70
N ASN A 45 -4.65 16.17 -8.73
CA ASN A 45 -5.84 15.35 -8.59
C ASN A 45 -5.54 14.05 -7.82
N GLY A 46 -6.37 13.69 -6.84
CA GLY A 46 -6.23 12.49 -6.00
C GLY A 46 -7.59 12.03 -5.45
N LEU A 47 -7.60 10.99 -4.60
CA LEU A 47 -8.80 10.50 -3.89
C LEU A 47 -10.07 10.38 -4.76
N GLY A 48 -10.07 9.45 -5.72
CA GLY A 48 -11.26 9.24 -6.56
C GLY A 48 -11.55 10.37 -7.55
N SER A 49 -10.55 11.20 -7.87
CA SER A 49 -10.65 12.30 -8.85
C SER A 49 -11.08 11.88 -10.25
N THR A 50 -10.98 10.60 -10.59
CA THR A 50 -11.47 10.04 -11.85
C THR A 50 -12.91 9.52 -11.77
N GLY A 51 -13.63 9.78 -10.66
CA GLY A 51 -15.02 9.36 -10.46
C GLY A 51 -15.20 7.92 -10.00
N LYS A 52 -16.46 7.46 -10.01
CA LYS A 52 -16.86 6.06 -9.79
C LYS A 52 -16.73 5.25 -11.07
#